data_AF-A0AAD4XCJ4-F1
#
_entry.id   AF-A0AAD4XCJ4-F1
#
_cell.length_a   1.000
_cell.length_b   1.000
_cell.length_c   1.000
_cell.angle_alpha   90.00
_cell.angle_beta   90.00
_cell.angle_gamma   90.00
#
_symmetry.space_group_name_H-M   'P 1'
#
loop_
_entity.id
_entity.type
_entity.pdbx_description
1 polymer ?
#
loop_
_entity_poly.entity_id
_entity_poly.type
_entity_poly.pdbx_seq_one_letter_code
_entity_poly.pdbx_strand_id
1 'polypeptide(L)'
;MLKKLSVLHSRVPIHILILDHMIVRLARKLPTGNFGVENLEIVLRTMNQRVLELEEGWAIIQKGVTKLINIIEALRKIYRDVYNNYLRSIVLPAIQEKHGVFLLRWANYKVLVSKLWRYFHYLDRHYTPRRRIPTVEDVGFGCFRKIVGELMKVRVKDAVISLISQEREGREIDQTLLKNVVEIFVDLGYQNEMQDLEYYVDGFEKGVFEE
;
A
#
# COMPACT_ATOMS: atom_id res chain seq x y z
N MET A 1 45.67 -11.17 -36.43
CA MET A 1 45.42 -10.51 -35.13
C MET A 1 43.96 -10.67 -34.68
N LEU A 2 43.50 -11.91 -34.44
CA LEU A 2 42.14 -12.19 -33.93
C LEU A 2 42.18 -13.42 -33.01
N LYS A 3 42.99 -13.35 -31.96
CA LYS A 3 42.99 -14.32 -30.84
C LYS A 3 43.47 -13.60 -29.57
N LYS A 4 42.69 -12.61 -29.12
CA LYS A 4 42.82 -11.98 -27.79
C LYS A 4 41.48 -11.39 -27.28
N LEU A 5 40.35 -11.83 -27.80
CA LEU A 5 39.01 -11.35 -27.42
C LEU A 5 38.19 -12.34 -26.57
N SER A 6 38.81 -13.39 -26.01
CA SER A 6 38.08 -14.41 -25.25
C SER A 6 38.35 -14.42 -23.73
N VAL A 7 38.89 -13.35 -23.15
CA VAL A 7 39.21 -13.33 -21.69
C VAL A 7 38.65 -12.12 -20.91
N LEU A 8 37.91 -11.19 -21.52
CA LEU A 8 37.15 -10.19 -20.76
C LEU A 8 35.65 -10.49 -20.76
N HIS A 9 35.28 -11.59 -20.12
CA HIS A 9 33.90 -11.82 -19.68
C HIS A 9 33.85 -11.98 -18.16
N SER A 10 34.21 -10.91 -17.46
CA SER A 10 33.67 -10.59 -16.15
C SER A 10 33.90 -9.11 -15.84
N ARG A 11 32.83 -8.39 -15.51
CA ARG A 11 32.82 -7.00 -14.99
C ARG A 11 33.16 -5.88 -15.97
N VAL A 12 32.43 -5.77 -17.08
CA VAL A 12 32.26 -4.45 -17.71
C VAL A 12 30.95 -3.85 -17.19
N PRO A 13 30.98 -2.73 -16.45
CA PRO A 13 29.79 -2.06 -15.96
C PRO A 13 28.80 -1.71 -17.10
N ILE A 14 27.51 -1.90 -16.85
CA ILE A 14 26.43 -1.69 -17.84
C ILE A 14 26.49 -0.28 -18.49
N HIS A 15 26.97 0.74 -17.76
CA HIS A 15 27.11 2.09 -18.29
C HIS A 15 28.14 2.20 -19.43
N ILE A 16 29.21 1.38 -19.43
CA ILE A 16 30.21 1.36 -20.51
C ILE A 16 29.61 0.77 -21.79
N LEU A 17 28.78 -0.27 -21.66
CA LEU A 17 28.08 -0.88 -22.80
C LEU A 17 27.02 0.05 -23.42
N ILE A 18 26.37 0.88 -22.59
CA ILE A 18 25.41 1.89 -23.07
C ILE A 18 26.13 3.01 -23.82
N LEU A 19 27.27 3.48 -23.32
CA LEU A 19 28.09 4.50 -23.99
C LEU A 19 28.63 3.99 -25.32
N ASP A 20 29.14 2.77 -25.37
CA ASP A 20 29.63 2.15 -26.62
C ASP A 20 28.51 2.03 -27.66
N HIS A 21 27.33 1.57 -27.24
CA HIS A 21 26.17 1.42 -28.12
C HIS A 21 25.63 2.77 -28.62
N MET A 22 25.71 3.84 -27.81
CA MET A 22 25.32 5.19 -28.20
C MET A 22 26.33 5.83 -29.17
N ILE A 23 27.63 5.62 -28.95
CA ILE A 23 28.71 6.10 -29.84
C ILE A 23 28.60 5.44 -31.21
N VAL A 24 28.41 4.12 -31.27
CA VAL A 24 28.24 3.39 -32.54
C VAL A 24 26.97 3.82 -33.30
N ARG A 25 25.87 4.11 -32.58
CA ARG A 25 24.63 4.63 -33.19
C ARG A 25 24.76 6.07 -33.70
N LEU A 26 25.53 6.91 -33.01
CA LEU A 26 25.79 8.29 -33.42
C LEU A 26 26.77 8.34 -34.61
N ALA A 27 27.79 7.49 -34.62
CA ALA A 27 28.75 7.38 -35.72
C ALA A 27 28.11 6.94 -37.06
N ARG A 28 27.02 6.14 -37.01
CA ARG A 28 26.26 5.75 -38.22
C ARG A 28 25.33 6.84 -38.75
N LYS A 29 25.01 7.86 -37.96
CA LYS A 29 24.08 8.94 -38.33
C LYS A 29 24.77 10.19 -38.87
N LEU A 30 26.10 10.24 -38.83
CA LEU A 30 26.86 11.39 -39.34
C LEU A 30 27.29 11.14 -40.79
N PRO A 31 27.02 12.07 -41.73
CA PRO A 31 27.50 11.94 -43.10
C PRO A 31 29.02 11.97 -43.10
N THR A 32 29.63 11.04 -43.86
CA THR A 32 31.07 10.92 -44.04
C THR A 32 31.62 12.13 -44.79
N GLY A 33 31.78 13.24 -44.11
CA GLY A 33 32.36 14.48 -44.61
C GLY A 33 33.29 15.05 -43.55
N ASN A 34 34.59 15.02 -43.86
CA ASN A 34 35.74 15.65 -43.21
C ASN A 34 35.45 16.55 -41.99
N PHE A 35 35.10 15.98 -40.84
CA PHE A 35 35.06 16.68 -39.56
C PHE A 35 36.43 16.52 -38.89
N GLY A 36 37.22 17.60 -38.89
CA GLY A 36 38.53 17.64 -38.25
C GLY A 36 38.45 17.28 -36.76
N VAL A 37 39.47 16.56 -36.29
CA VAL A 37 39.69 16.13 -34.90
C VAL A 37 39.49 17.23 -33.85
N GLU A 38 39.72 18.50 -34.22
CA GLU A 38 39.48 19.68 -33.37
C GLU A 38 38.00 19.86 -32.98
N ASN A 39 37.05 19.49 -33.85
CA ASN A 39 35.61 19.59 -33.54
C ASN A 39 35.14 18.48 -32.59
N LEU A 40 35.77 17.30 -32.64
CA LEU A 40 35.52 16.23 -31.67
C LEU A 40 36.09 16.57 -30.29
N GLU A 41 37.24 17.24 -30.22
CA GLU A 41 37.80 17.75 -28.96
C GLU A 41 36.94 18.85 -28.33
N ILE A 42 36.36 19.74 -29.14
CA ILE A 42 35.41 20.74 -28.68
C ILE A 42 34.12 20.07 -28.21
N VAL A 43 33.57 19.09 -28.95
CA VAL A 43 32.38 18.34 -28.51
C VAL A 43 32.67 17.54 -27.24
N LEU A 44 33.82 16.89 -27.12
CA LEU A 44 34.25 16.19 -25.90
C LEU A 44 34.45 17.16 -24.73
N ARG A 45 35.05 18.34 -24.94
CA ARG A 45 35.18 19.40 -23.91
C ARG A 45 33.83 19.98 -23.50
N THR A 46 32.88 20.10 -24.43
CA THR A 46 31.54 20.64 -24.18
C THR A 46 30.64 19.59 -23.50
N MET A 47 30.81 18.30 -23.84
CA MET A 47 30.18 17.17 -23.14
C MET A 47 30.84 16.89 -21.77
N ASN A 48 32.06 17.37 -21.54
CA ASN A 48 32.76 17.35 -20.25
C ASN A 48 32.36 18.52 -19.33
N GLN A 49 31.14 19.04 -19.45
CA GLN A 49 30.58 19.92 -18.42
C GLN A 49 29.86 19.10 -17.35
N ARG A 50 30.68 18.68 -16.38
CA ARG A 50 30.38 18.06 -15.07
C ARG A 50 29.91 16.61 -15.10
N VAL A 51 30.88 15.70 -15.21
CA VAL A 51 30.75 14.40 -14.54
C VAL A 51 30.66 14.69 -13.04
N LEU A 52 29.47 14.57 -12.45
CA LEU A 52 29.29 14.66 -11.00
C LEU A 52 30.14 13.56 -10.36
N GLU A 53 30.95 13.92 -9.36
CA GLU A 53 31.59 12.91 -8.54
C GLU A 53 30.52 12.03 -7.90
N LEU A 54 30.81 10.74 -7.72
CA LEU A 54 29.83 9.79 -7.21
C LEU A 54 29.20 10.26 -5.89
N GLU A 55 29.98 10.90 -5.02
CA GLU A 55 29.51 11.47 -3.75
C GLU A 55 28.51 12.62 -3.95
N GLU A 56 28.77 13.53 -4.90
CA GLU A 56 27.86 14.61 -5.24
C GLU A 56 26.57 14.08 -5.87
N GLY A 57 26.70 13.11 -6.79
CA GLY A 57 25.55 12.44 -7.41
C GLY A 57 24.71 11.66 -6.40
N TRP A 58 25.35 10.93 -5.49
CA TRP A 58 24.70 10.20 -4.41
C TRP A 58 23.95 11.13 -3.46
N ALA A 59 24.54 12.27 -3.07
CA ALA A 59 23.88 13.26 -2.22
C ALA A 59 22.59 13.81 -2.86
N ILE A 60 22.60 14.07 -4.17
CA ILE A 60 21.42 14.52 -4.92
C ILE A 60 20.34 13.43 -4.92
N ILE A 61 20.72 12.18 -5.22
CA ILE A 61 19.80 11.03 -5.24
C ILE A 61 19.20 10.81 -3.85
N GLN A 62 20.03 10.80 -2.80
CA GLN A 62 19.61 10.63 -1.42
C GLN A 62 18.60 11.70 -1.01
N LYS A 63 18.88 12.98 -1.34
CA LYS A 63 17.94 14.09 -1.09
C LYS A 63 16.60 13.88 -1.81
N GLY A 64 16.63 13.42 -3.05
CA GLY A 64 15.43 13.09 -3.81
C GLY A 64 14.62 11.96 -3.17
N VAL A 65 15.27 10.86 -2.80
CA VAL A 65 14.64 9.71 -2.14
C VAL A 65 14.04 10.10 -0.80
N THR A 66 14.75 10.87 0.03
CA THR A 66 14.22 11.34 1.32
C THR A 66 12.98 12.21 1.13
N LYS A 67 12.97 13.11 0.14
CA LYS A 67 11.79 13.93 -0.16
C LYS A 67 10.59 13.07 -0.58
N LEU A 68 10.80 12.04 -1.40
CA LEU A 68 9.74 11.12 -1.82
C LEU A 68 9.17 10.33 -0.63
N ILE A 69 10.04 9.84 0.27
CA ILE A 69 9.61 9.14 1.49
C ILE A 69 8.71 10.05 2.33
N ASN A 70 9.13 11.29 2.59
CA ASN A 70 8.34 12.23 3.39
C ASN A 70 6.98 12.53 2.76
N ILE A 71 6.90 12.63 1.42
CA ILE A 71 5.63 12.84 0.70
C ILE A 71 4.72 11.61 0.89
N ILE A 72 5.25 10.40 0.76
CA ILE A 72 4.48 9.16 0.93
C ILE A 72 3.93 9.06 2.36
N GLU A 73 4.75 9.33 3.37
CA GLU A 73 4.32 9.34 4.77
C GLU A 73 3.25 10.40 5.04
N ALA A 74 3.41 11.60 4.50
CA ALA A 74 2.41 12.67 4.61
C ALA A 74 1.08 12.28 3.95
N LEU A 75 1.11 11.70 2.75
CA LEU A 75 -0.07 11.20 2.07
C LEU A 75 -0.80 10.16 2.94
N ARG A 76 -0.08 9.20 3.50
CA ARG A 76 -0.67 8.16 4.37
C ARG A 76 -1.37 8.76 5.59
N LYS A 77 -0.83 9.83 6.18
CA LYS A 77 -1.49 10.57 7.27
C LYS A 77 -2.79 11.23 6.79
N ILE A 78 -2.77 11.89 5.63
CA ILE A 78 -3.97 12.50 5.04
C ILE A 78 -5.07 11.46 4.83
N TYR A 79 -4.74 10.27 4.30
CA TYR A 79 -5.73 9.21 4.10
C TYR A 79 -6.31 8.68 5.41
N ARG A 80 -5.48 8.55 6.46
CA ARG A 80 -5.98 8.20 7.80
C ARG A 80 -7.03 9.22 8.28
N ASP A 81 -6.77 10.51 8.06
CA ASP A 81 -7.69 11.57 8.46
C ASP A 81 -8.98 11.54 7.63
N VAL A 82 -8.90 11.23 6.34
CA VAL A 82 -10.08 10.99 5.48
C VAL A 82 -10.95 9.86 6.03
N TYR A 83 -10.36 8.71 6.36
CA TYR A 83 -11.09 7.60 6.98
C TYR A 83 -11.74 8.02 8.30
N ASN A 84 -10.97 8.63 9.21
CA ASN A 84 -11.46 9.07 10.50
C ASN A 84 -12.64 10.05 10.38
N ASN A 85 -12.53 11.02 9.47
CA ASN A 85 -13.57 12.01 9.25
C ASN A 85 -14.83 11.36 8.71
N TYR A 86 -14.73 10.53 7.67
CA TYR A 86 -15.89 9.81 7.12
C TYR A 86 -16.56 8.93 8.18
N LEU A 87 -15.77 8.21 8.98
CA LEU A 87 -16.30 7.34 10.03
C LEU A 87 -17.03 8.14 11.11
N ARG A 88 -16.46 9.25 11.58
CA ARG A 88 -17.04 10.06 12.65
C ARG A 88 -18.26 10.87 12.20
N SER A 89 -18.25 11.40 10.98
CA SER A 89 -19.33 12.29 10.51
C SER A 89 -20.48 11.56 9.83
N ILE A 90 -20.23 10.42 9.19
CA ILE A 90 -21.23 9.71 8.38
C ILE A 90 -21.59 8.36 8.98
N VAL A 91 -20.59 7.52 9.27
CA VAL A 91 -20.83 6.11 9.59
C VAL A 91 -21.33 5.95 11.03
N LEU A 92 -20.63 6.53 11.99
CA LEU A 92 -20.93 6.41 13.41
C LEU A 92 -22.34 6.94 13.75
N PRO A 93 -22.74 8.16 13.34
CA PRO A 93 -24.08 8.67 13.63
C PRO A 93 -25.17 7.82 12.99
N ALA A 94 -24.98 7.40 11.73
CA ALA A 94 -25.95 6.59 11.01
C ALA A 94 -26.18 5.23 11.68
N ILE A 95 -25.12 4.59 12.19
CA ILE A 95 -25.24 3.32 12.93
C ILE A 95 -25.94 3.54 14.26
N GLN A 96 -25.67 4.64 14.96
CA GLN A 96 -26.32 4.94 16.25
C GLN A 96 -27.84 5.16 16.09
N GLU A 97 -28.25 5.94 15.09
CA GLU A 97 -29.64 6.35 14.87
C GLU A 97 -30.54 5.22 14.35
N LYS A 98 -30.04 4.36 13.44
CA LYS A 98 -30.87 3.37 12.75
C LYS A 98 -30.38 1.94 13.00
N HIS A 99 -31.29 1.09 13.47
CA HIS A 99 -31.05 -0.35 13.53
C HIS A 99 -31.01 -0.92 12.10
N GLY A 100 -30.10 -1.87 11.85
CA GLY A 100 -30.03 -2.60 10.56
C GLY A 100 -29.25 -1.92 9.42
N VAL A 101 -28.90 -0.63 9.51
CA VAL A 101 -28.09 0.03 8.44
C VAL A 101 -26.61 -0.32 8.49
N PHE A 102 -26.19 -1.01 9.54
CA PHE A 102 -24.80 -1.29 9.85
C PHE A 102 -24.09 -2.09 8.74
N LEU A 103 -24.67 -3.21 8.30
CA LEU A 103 -24.08 -4.06 7.26
C LEU A 103 -23.86 -3.31 5.94
N LEU A 104 -24.84 -2.46 5.57
CA LEU A 104 -24.74 -1.60 4.41
C LEU A 104 -23.59 -0.58 4.55
N ARG A 105 -23.44 0.03 5.73
CA ARG A 105 -22.35 0.99 6.01
C ARG A 105 -20.98 0.31 6.00
N TRP A 106 -20.87 -0.88 6.56
CA TRP A 106 -19.66 -1.70 6.47
C TRP A 106 -19.30 -2.04 5.03
N ALA A 107 -20.24 -2.57 4.25
CA ALA A 107 -20.00 -2.92 2.84
C ALA A 107 -19.53 -1.71 2.02
N ASN A 108 -20.18 -0.55 2.20
CA ASN A 108 -19.77 0.70 1.56
C ASN A 108 -18.36 1.13 1.99
N TYR A 109 -18.02 0.96 3.27
CA TYR A 109 -16.70 1.28 3.78
C TYR A 109 -15.62 0.36 3.21
N LYS A 110 -15.86 -0.94 3.10
CA LYS A 110 -14.94 -1.89 2.43
C LYS A 110 -14.62 -1.43 1.02
N VAL A 111 -15.64 -1.06 0.24
CA VAL A 111 -15.45 -0.55 -1.12
C VAL A 111 -14.59 0.72 -1.14
N LEU A 112 -14.80 1.63 -0.19
CA LEU A 112 -14.00 2.86 -0.07
C LEU A 112 -12.53 2.54 0.24
N VAL A 113 -12.26 1.67 1.23
CA VAL A 113 -10.90 1.26 1.60
C VAL A 113 -10.20 0.57 0.43
N SER A 114 -10.83 -0.42 -0.20
CA SER A 114 -10.23 -1.15 -1.31
C SER A 114 -10.00 -0.28 -2.55
N LYS A 115 -10.89 0.68 -2.84
CA LYS A 115 -10.68 1.65 -3.94
C LYS A 115 -9.49 2.57 -3.66
N LEU A 116 -9.36 3.04 -2.43
CA LEU A 116 -8.25 3.92 -2.03
C LEU A 116 -6.91 3.21 -2.00
N TRP A 117 -6.89 1.95 -1.57
CA TRP A 117 -5.69 1.12 -1.59
C TRP A 117 -5.09 0.95 -2.99
N ARG A 118 -5.90 0.94 -4.07
CA ARG A 118 -5.40 0.81 -5.46
C ARG A 118 -4.36 1.87 -5.84
N TYR A 119 -4.48 3.08 -5.29
CA TYR A 119 -3.50 4.16 -5.53
C TYR A 119 -2.15 3.88 -4.84
N PHE A 120 -2.17 3.09 -3.77
CA PHE A 120 -1.00 2.76 -2.95
C PHE A 120 -0.46 1.36 -3.19
N HIS A 121 -1.12 0.53 -4.00
CA HIS A 121 -0.74 -0.87 -4.25
C HIS A 121 0.75 -1.04 -4.57
N TYR A 122 1.33 -0.17 -5.40
CA TYR A 122 2.77 -0.24 -5.71
C TYR A 122 3.65 -0.01 -4.47
N LEU A 123 3.29 0.98 -3.66
CA LEU A 123 3.99 1.31 -2.42
C LEU A 123 3.80 0.19 -1.39
N ASP A 124 2.59 -0.31 -1.23
CA ASP A 124 2.30 -1.40 -0.30
C ASP A 124 2.97 -2.71 -0.68
N ARG A 125 3.15 -2.98 -1.97
CA ARG A 125 3.84 -4.20 -2.43
C ARG A 125 5.36 -4.17 -2.21
N HIS A 126 5.99 -3.00 -2.30
CA HIS A 126 7.46 -2.92 -2.39
C HIS A 126 8.12 -2.12 -1.25
N TYR A 127 7.41 -1.17 -0.65
CA TYR A 127 7.93 -0.29 0.41
C TYR A 127 7.54 -0.79 1.81
N THR A 128 6.30 -1.23 1.96
CA THR A 128 5.69 -1.57 3.25
C THR A 128 6.32 -2.80 3.95
N PRO A 129 6.60 -3.94 3.27
CA PRO A 129 7.20 -5.11 3.91
C PRO A 129 8.61 -4.87 4.45
N ARG A 130 9.39 -4.00 3.80
CA ARG A 130 10.77 -3.69 4.18
C ARG A 130 10.86 -2.85 5.47
N ARG A 131 9.79 -2.16 5.83
CA ARG A 131 9.74 -1.20 6.93
C ARG A 131 8.83 -1.65 8.08
N ARG A 132 8.14 -2.79 7.95
CA ARG A 132 7.13 -3.27 8.92
C ARG A 132 6.07 -2.22 9.26
N ILE A 133 5.66 -1.47 8.25
CA ILE A 133 4.58 -0.49 8.38
C ILE A 133 3.29 -1.20 7.96
N PRO A 134 2.11 -0.89 8.51
CA PRO A 134 0.83 -1.38 7.97
C PRO A 134 0.64 -0.95 6.50
N THR A 135 -0.24 -1.58 5.75
CA THR A 135 -0.68 -1.10 4.43
C THR A 135 -1.69 0.05 4.57
N VAL A 136 -2.06 0.71 3.47
CA VAL A 136 -3.16 1.69 3.49
C VAL A 136 -4.50 1.04 3.81
N GLU A 137 -4.66 -0.22 3.43
CA GLU A 137 -5.84 -1.03 3.72
C GLU A 137 -5.93 -1.32 5.24
N ASP A 138 -4.85 -1.83 5.84
CA ASP A 138 -4.76 -2.10 7.29
C ASP A 138 -5.03 -0.82 8.11
N VAL A 139 -4.51 0.33 7.65
CA VAL A 139 -4.79 1.62 8.30
C VAL A 139 -6.28 1.96 8.23
N GLY A 140 -6.93 1.75 7.08
CA GLY A 140 -8.35 2.05 6.90
C GLY A 140 -9.23 1.18 7.79
N PHE A 141 -9.02 -0.12 7.79
CA PHE A 141 -9.77 -1.03 8.65
C PHE A 141 -9.46 -0.86 10.14
N GLY A 142 -8.20 -0.57 10.49
CA GLY A 142 -7.83 -0.20 11.87
C GLY A 142 -8.55 1.07 12.36
N CYS A 143 -8.76 2.06 11.49
CA CYS A 143 -9.59 3.23 11.80
C CYS A 143 -11.05 2.84 12.08
N PHE A 144 -11.62 1.92 11.29
CA PHE A 144 -12.98 1.43 11.52
C PHE A 144 -13.10 0.72 12.87
N ARG A 145 -12.20 -0.25 13.13
CA ARG A 145 -12.13 -0.98 14.40
C ARG A 145 -12.05 -0.02 15.59
N LYS A 146 -11.21 1.01 15.51
CA LYS A 146 -11.01 1.98 16.59
C LYS A 146 -12.23 2.88 16.84
N ILE A 147 -12.95 3.29 15.80
CA ILE A 147 -14.03 4.29 15.92
C ILE A 147 -15.40 3.65 16.11
N VAL A 148 -15.66 2.56 15.38
CA VAL A 148 -16.98 1.92 15.30
C VAL A 148 -17.01 0.59 16.03
N GLY A 149 -15.85 -0.05 16.19
CA GLY A 149 -15.74 -1.42 16.69
C GLY A 149 -16.31 -1.65 18.09
N GLU A 150 -16.12 -0.72 19.03
CA GLU A 150 -16.63 -0.91 20.40
C GLU A 150 -18.16 -0.85 20.47
N LEU A 151 -18.76 0.16 19.83
CA LEU A 151 -20.22 0.28 19.71
C LEU A 151 -20.82 -0.95 19.01
N MET A 152 -20.10 -1.49 18.04
CA MET A 152 -20.48 -2.70 17.33
C MET A 152 -20.48 -3.94 18.20
N LYS A 153 -19.41 -4.17 18.98
CA LYS A 153 -19.28 -5.34 19.85
C LYS A 153 -20.53 -5.50 20.72
N VAL A 154 -20.93 -4.43 21.40
CA VAL A 154 -22.12 -4.42 22.25
C VAL A 154 -23.39 -4.76 21.46
N ARG A 155 -23.69 -4.02 20.40
CA ARG A 155 -24.94 -4.19 19.65
C ARG A 155 -25.04 -5.52 18.91
N VAL A 156 -23.92 -6.01 18.38
CA VAL A 156 -23.88 -7.30 17.70
C VAL A 156 -24.05 -8.43 18.70
N LYS A 157 -23.36 -8.37 19.85
CA LYS A 157 -23.52 -9.38 20.91
C LYS A 157 -25.00 -9.55 21.27
N ASP A 158 -25.69 -8.46 21.61
CA ASP A 158 -27.10 -8.51 22.02
C ASP A 158 -28.00 -9.08 20.91
N ALA A 159 -27.76 -8.67 19.66
CA ALA A 159 -28.53 -9.15 18.52
C ALA A 159 -28.29 -10.64 18.24
N VAL A 160 -27.04 -11.09 18.33
CA VAL A 160 -26.64 -12.49 18.11
C VAL A 160 -27.22 -13.40 19.19
N ILE A 161 -27.13 -13.01 20.46
CA ILE A 161 -27.72 -13.77 21.58
C ILE A 161 -29.24 -13.89 21.43
N SER A 162 -29.89 -12.79 21.02
CA SER A 162 -31.33 -12.79 20.74
C SER A 162 -31.70 -13.75 19.59
N LEU A 163 -30.93 -13.74 18.49
CA LEU A 163 -31.15 -14.64 17.35
C LEU A 163 -30.93 -16.11 17.72
N ILE A 164 -29.86 -16.42 18.46
CA ILE A 164 -29.57 -17.79 18.93
C ILE A 164 -30.70 -18.29 19.84
N SER A 165 -31.21 -17.45 20.75
CA SER A 165 -32.31 -17.81 21.64
C SER A 165 -33.59 -18.11 20.85
N GLN A 166 -33.90 -17.30 19.84
CA GLN A 166 -35.05 -17.53 18.96
C GLN A 166 -34.93 -18.84 18.15
N GLU A 167 -33.73 -19.14 17.64
CA GLU A 167 -33.47 -20.41 16.93
C GLU A 167 -33.64 -21.61 17.87
N ARG A 168 -33.19 -21.52 19.13
CA ARG A 168 -33.37 -22.57 20.17
C ARG A 168 -34.84 -22.79 20.52
N GLU A 169 -35.66 -21.76 20.44
CA GLU A 169 -37.12 -21.84 20.62
C GLU A 169 -37.85 -22.39 19.38
N GLY A 170 -37.13 -22.77 18.32
CA GLY A 170 -37.68 -23.33 17.09
C GLY A 170 -38.20 -22.28 16.10
N ARG A 171 -37.85 -21.00 16.26
CA ARG A 171 -38.20 -19.95 15.30
C ARG A 171 -37.21 -19.96 14.13
N GLU A 172 -37.71 -19.76 12.92
CA GLU A 172 -36.87 -19.62 11.73
C GLU A 172 -36.14 -18.27 11.78
N ILE A 173 -34.80 -18.30 11.73
CA ILE A 173 -33.94 -17.11 11.71
C ILE A 173 -33.23 -16.96 10.38
N ASP A 174 -32.87 -15.72 10.03
CA ASP A 174 -31.99 -15.45 8.89
C ASP A 174 -30.53 -15.78 9.25
N GLN A 175 -30.13 -17.03 9.00
CA GLN A 175 -28.77 -17.50 9.20
C GLN A 175 -27.74 -16.76 8.33
N THR A 176 -28.17 -16.19 7.20
CA THR A 176 -27.29 -15.40 6.31
C THR A 176 -26.93 -14.08 6.98
N LEU A 177 -27.89 -13.44 7.65
CA LEU A 177 -27.65 -12.23 8.43
C LEU A 177 -26.65 -12.50 9.55
N LEU A 178 -26.81 -13.60 10.29
CA LEU A 178 -25.90 -14.01 11.36
C LEU A 178 -24.48 -14.24 10.83
N LYS A 179 -24.35 -14.99 9.74
CA LYS A 179 -23.07 -15.24 9.07
C LYS A 179 -22.39 -13.95 8.63
N ASN A 180 -23.12 -13.05 7.98
CA ASN A 180 -22.59 -11.76 7.53
C ASN A 180 -22.07 -10.91 8.69
N VAL A 181 -22.73 -10.96 9.85
CA VAL A 181 -22.30 -10.23 11.05
C VAL A 181 -21.01 -10.82 11.62
N VAL A 182 -20.92 -12.14 11.74
CA VAL A 182 -19.70 -12.85 12.18
C VAL A 182 -18.53 -12.57 11.25
N GLU A 183 -18.76 -12.60 9.93
CA GLU A 183 -17.75 -12.31 8.91
C GLU A 183 -17.11 -10.92 9.09
N ILE A 184 -17.79 -9.95 9.71
CA ILE A 184 -17.22 -8.62 9.96
C ILE A 184 -16.16 -8.65 11.04
N PHE A 185 -16.40 -9.39 12.13
CA PHE A 185 -15.41 -9.52 13.21
C PHE A 185 -14.19 -10.30 12.75
N VAL A 186 -14.43 -11.32 11.92
CA VAL A 186 -13.40 -12.05 11.17
C VAL A 186 -12.60 -11.08 10.30
N ASP A 187 -13.24 -10.34 9.38
CA ASP A 187 -12.60 -9.36 8.49
C ASP A 187 -11.75 -8.31 9.25
N LEU A 188 -12.18 -7.91 10.46
CA LEU A 188 -11.48 -6.95 11.31
C LEU A 188 -10.34 -7.57 12.15
N GLY A 189 -10.36 -8.89 12.36
CA GLY A 189 -9.31 -9.66 13.05
C GLY A 189 -8.13 -10.05 12.15
N TYR A 190 -8.36 -10.30 10.86
CA TYR A 190 -7.31 -10.70 9.91
C TYR A 190 -6.42 -9.56 9.36
N GLN A 191 -6.52 -8.36 9.94
CA GLN A 191 -5.95 -7.12 9.39
C GLN A 191 -4.45 -6.92 9.64
N ASN A 192 -3.79 -7.80 10.39
CA ASN A 192 -2.37 -7.72 10.71
C ASN A 192 -1.63 -8.95 10.16
N GLU A 193 -0.34 -8.80 9.81
CA GLU A 193 0.55 -9.93 9.44
C GLU A 193 0.65 -10.99 10.57
N MET A 194 0.33 -10.60 11.81
CA MET A 194 -0.09 -11.51 12.86
C MET A 194 -1.59 -11.69 12.76
N GLN A 195 -2.04 -12.89 12.37
CA GLN A 195 -3.43 -13.33 12.43
C GLN A 195 -3.94 -13.19 13.87
N ASP A 196 -4.42 -11.99 14.19
CA ASP A 196 -4.75 -11.60 15.53
C ASP A 196 -6.26 -11.77 15.74
N LEU A 197 -6.63 -13.03 15.96
CA LEU A 197 -7.97 -13.40 16.40
C LEU A 197 -8.33 -12.80 17.76
N GLU A 198 -7.42 -12.11 18.47
CA GLU A 198 -7.73 -11.46 19.75
C GLU A 198 -8.94 -10.52 19.63
N TYR A 199 -9.12 -9.83 18.50
CA TYR A 199 -10.32 -8.99 18.33
C TYR A 199 -11.61 -9.77 18.25
N TYR A 200 -11.58 -10.93 17.58
CA TYR A 200 -12.73 -11.81 17.45
C TYR A 200 -12.99 -12.54 18.78
N VAL A 201 -11.95 -13.05 19.42
CA VAL A 201 -12.03 -13.72 20.72
C VAL A 201 -12.56 -12.76 21.79
N ASP A 202 -12.00 -11.55 21.89
CA ASP A 202 -12.41 -10.54 22.87
C ASP A 202 -13.75 -9.89 22.53
N GLY A 203 -13.97 -9.56 21.25
CA GLY A 203 -15.15 -8.83 20.82
C GLY A 203 -16.39 -9.66 20.58
N PHE A 204 -16.23 -10.97 20.38
CA PHE A 204 -17.30 -11.87 19.97
C PHE A 204 -17.33 -13.14 20.82
N GLU A 205 -16.28 -13.96 20.86
CA GLU A 205 -16.34 -15.26 21.55
C GLU A 205 -16.57 -15.13 23.06
N LYS A 206 -15.74 -14.36 23.78
CA LYS A 206 -15.94 -14.15 25.22
C LYS A 206 -17.32 -13.58 25.53
N GLY A 207 -17.75 -12.60 24.72
CA GLY A 207 -19.06 -11.97 24.88
C GLY A 207 -20.23 -12.94 24.74
N VAL A 208 -20.11 -13.96 23.87
CA VAL A 208 -21.17 -14.95 23.61
C VAL A 208 -21.10 -16.16 24.54
N PHE A 209 -19.91 -16.55 25.01
CA PHE A 209 -19.70 -17.77 25.79
C PHE A 209 -19.55 -17.56 27.32
N GLU A 210 -19.47 -16.32 27.82
CA GLU A 210 -19.45 -16.02 29.26
C GLU A 210 -20.85 -15.86 29.90
N GLU A 211 -21.93 -16.12 29.16
CA GLU A 211 -23.33 -16.21 29.65
C GLU A 211 -23.86 -17.65 29.62
#